data_AF-A0A9D3SIM4-F1
#
_entry.id   AF-A0A9D3SIM4-F1
#
_cell.length_a   1.000
_cell.length_b   1.000
_cell.length_c   1.000
_cell.angle_alpha   90.00
_cell.angle_beta   90.00
_cell.angle_gamma   90.00
#
_symmetry.space_group_name_H-M   'P 1'
#
loop_
_entity.id
_entity.type
_entity.pdbx_description
1 polymer ?
#
loop_
_entity_poly.entity_id
_entity_poly.type
_entity_poly.pdbx_seq_one_letter_code
_entity_poly.pdbx_strand_id
1 'polypeptide(L)'
;MFGVICLVFTLINGGIAGKLSTLDGAASHQVYKENATNENSVEAIAGVRTFTTEEGAEPRIVGGKEAWPHSWPWQVVLSFADMPACGGAIINENWIVTASHCFRRYSKESFWTVMAGKHDLENEKESSQQTSKVAKIINHEDYNGITKQHDIALMKLQTPLVFNKYVRPIPVWSGELPSLKRCTVTGWGSTTESGPRATKLQEVNITILETDTCLQFYGGVIRSSMMCAGEVTGGVDACQGDSGGPLSCFTGERFEIAGIVSWGVGCGRAKKPGVYTRVASYDQWISSNIDDQLGTDGTRQLLPGNFCIFTSHVFFFPPHFLGGLTASRKLPPSSEAAVKKCGQAEVKPCNLDQGSIGFETSDPSGELRVVNLMEACPHSWPWQVSLQSEENHYCSGTLIDERWVLTARHCRAEAGDIVVLGAHDLNAVEVQRATVKAVYSQPYDGSYPPLHDLSLLYLSVPARIGSSVFPVCLSDEDWRFDQGLSCVTTGWGYRRSTPKVSPDVLYQAQVNPLSEQACWTGWGQVFSSNALLCTQSAASSSCLGDAGAPLLCQKNGRYYLAGIMALGLKRCDQQKPAIFTNLSRFRSWIDRTMTNEGF
;
A
#
# COMPACT_ATOMS: atom_id res chain seq x y z
N MET A 1 -14.86 25.05 -60.66
CA MET A 1 -13.42 25.05 -60.98
C MET A 1 -12.70 24.78 -59.67
N PHE A 2 -12.03 23.67 -59.37
CA PHE A 2 -11.67 22.43 -60.07
C PHE A 2 -11.90 21.28 -59.08
N GLY A 3 -12.37 20.13 -59.56
CA GLY A 3 -12.41 18.89 -58.78
C GLY A 3 -11.10 18.12 -58.90
N VAL A 4 -10.77 17.31 -57.90
CA VAL A 4 -9.71 16.30 -57.99
C VAL A 4 -10.22 14.96 -57.48
N ILE A 5 -10.04 13.97 -58.35
CA ILE A 5 -10.37 12.56 -58.28
C ILE A 5 -9.28 11.83 -57.47
N CYS A 6 -9.67 10.93 -56.57
CA CYS A 6 -8.77 9.97 -55.94
C CYS A 6 -8.78 8.65 -56.74
N LEU A 7 -7.60 8.25 -57.23
CA LEU A 7 -7.33 6.96 -57.87
C LEU A 7 -6.65 6.02 -56.85
N VAL A 8 -7.18 4.80 -56.76
CA VAL A 8 -6.63 3.67 -56.01
C VAL A 8 -5.56 2.97 -56.87
N PHE A 9 -4.45 2.57 -56.27
CA PHE A 9 -3.62 1.47 -56.81
C PHE A 9 -3.17 0.52 -55.69
N THR A 10 -3.50 -0.75 -55.92
CA THR A 10 -3.04 -1.95 -55.21
C THR A 10 -1.64 -2.33 -55.70
N LEU A 11 -0.80 -2.91 -54.84
CA LEU A 11 0.42 -3.60 -55.28
C LEU A 11 0.45 -5.05 -54.80
N ILE A 12 0.84 -5.91 -55.74
CA ILE A 12 0.92 -7.38 -55.72
C ILE A 12 2.37 -7.82 -55.45
N ASN A 13 2.51 -9.01 -54.87
CA ASN A 13 3.73 -9.78 -54.61
C ASN A 13 4.73 -9.88 -55.79
N GLY A 14 6.02 -9.98 -55.44
CA GLY A 14 7.07 -10.53 -56.31
C GLY A 14 8.43 -10.57 -55.62
N GLY A 15 8.94 -11.77 -55.31
CA GLY A 15 10.29 -11.98 -54.75
C GLY A 15 11.33 -12.30 -55.83
N ILE A 16 12.60 -11.99 -55.57
CA ILE A 16 13.78 -12.59 -56.22
C ILE A 16 14.92 -12.69 -55.18
N ALA A 17 15.55 -13.86 -55.14
CA ALA A 17 16.76 -14.16 -54.38
C ALA A 17 18.03 -13.73 -55.13
N GLY A 18 19.04 -13.24 -54.41
CA GLY A 18 20.39 -12.96 -54.91
C GLY A 18 21.41 -13.05 -53.77
N LYS A 19 22.48 -13.79 -53.99
CA LYS A 19 23.48 -14.22 -53.00
C LYS A 19 24.79 -13.41 -53.16
N LEU A 20 25.46 -13.18 -52.01
CA LEU A 20 26.92 -13.16 -51.78
C LEU A 20 27.68 -11.81 -51.54
N SER A 21 28.50 -11.90 -50.47
CA SER A 21 29.77 -11.23 -50.09
C SER A 21 29.78 -9.90 -49.29
N THR A 22 30.07 -10.07 -47.99
CA THR A 22 31.05 -9.36 -47.10
C THR A 22 31.20 -7.84 -47.14
N LEU A 23 31.02 -7.18 -46.00
CA LEU A 23 32.01 -6.33 -45.28
C LEU A 23 31.42 -5.76 -43.97
N ASP A 24 32.33 -5.37 -43.08
CA ASP A 24 32.19 -5.11 -41.64
C ASP A 24 31.22 -3.99 -41.20
N GLY A 25 30.74 -4.14 -39.96
CA GLY A 25 30.69 -3.08 -38.93
C GLY A 25 29.75 -1.88 -39.13
N ALA A 26 28.65 -1.84 -38.38
CA ALA A 26 28.24 -0.70 -37.55
C ALA A 26 26.82 -0.90 -36.99
N ALA A 27 26.65 -0.54 -35.71
CA ALA A 27 25.40 -0.52 -34.99
C ALA A 27 24.35 0.39 -35.66
N SER A 28 23.09 -0.06 -35.69
CA SER A 28 21.94 0.86 -35.73
C SER A 28 20.72 0.23 -35.05
N HIS A 29 20.16 1.03 -34.13
CA HIS A 29 18.86 0.84 -33.48
C HIS A 29 17.75 0.53 -34.50
N GLN A 30 16.94 -0.48 -34.22
CA GLN A 30 15.55 -0.50 -34.68
C GLN A 30 14.59 -0.69 -33.51
N VAL A 31 13.71 0.30 -33.46
CA VAL A 31 12.56 0.52 -32.58
C VAL A 31 11.62 -0.69 -32.60
N TYR A 32 11.46 -1.36 -31.47
CA TYR A 32 10.24 -2.11 -31.19
C TYR A 32 9.21 -1.13 -30.61
N LYS A 33 8.13 -0.91 -31.36
CA LYS A 33 6.89 -0.33 -30.82
C LYS A 33 6.20 -1.43 -30.03
N GLU A 34 6.38 -1.44 -28.71
CA GLU A 34 5.52 -2.19 -27.79
C GLU A 34 4.49 -1.24 -27.18
N ASN A 35 3.25 -1.71 -27.15
CA ASN A 35 2.09 -1.02 -26.60
C ASN A 35 2.28 -0.81 -25.10
N ALA A 36 2.40 0.45 -24.69
CA ALA A 36 2.38 0.87 -23.30
C ALA A 36 1.02 0.56 -22.65
N THR A 37 0.98 -0.40 -21.73
CA THR A 37 -0.03 -0.43 -20.67
C THR A 37 0.42 0.50 -19.55
N ASN A 38 -0.50 1.37 -19.12
CA ASN A 38 -0.26 2.65 -18.44
C ASN A 38 0.06 2.52 -16.94
N GLU A 39 1.22 1.94 -16.59
CA GLU A 39 1.74 1.90 -15.19
C GLU A 39 2.24 3.27 -14.67
N ASN A 40 2.21 4.32 -15.49
CA ASN A 40 2.56 5.70 -15.13
C ASN A 40 1.35 6.64 -15.03
N SER A 41 0.13 6.10 -14.92
CA SER A 41 -1.05 6.96 -14.81
C SER A 41 -1.01 7.73 -13.49
N VAL A 42 -1.24 9.05 -13.55
CA VAL A 42 -1.28 9.95 -12.38
C VAL A 42 -2.26 9.42 -11.32
N GLU A 43 -3.33 8.77 -11.75
CA GLU A 43 -4.34 8.12 -10.90
C GLU A 43 -3.79 6.96 -10.07
N ALA A 44 -2.80 6.21 -10.56
CA ALA A 44 -2.23 5.06 -9.86
C ALA A 44 -1.29 5.47 -8.71
N ILE A 45 -0.59 6.61 -8.84
CA ILE A 45 0.37 7.09 -7.84
C ILE A 45 -0.23 8.11 -6.85
N ALA A 46 -1.43 8.63 -7.15
CA ALA A 46 -2.09 9.63 -6.33
C ALA A 46 -2.53 9.05 -4.98
N GLY A 47 -2.09 9.69 -3.89
CA GLY A 47 -2.46 9.29 -2.53
C GLY A 47 -1.70 8.06 -2.02
N VAL A 48 -0.72 7.56 -2.78
CA VAL A 48 0.09 6.40 -2.39
C VAL A 48 1.41 6.89 -1.79
N ARG A 49 1.63 6.59 -0.51
CA ARG A 49 2.92 6.86 0.15
C ARG A 49 3.98 5.98 -0.50
N THR A 50 5.12 6.56 -0.86
CA THR A 50 6.26 5.81 -1.38
C THR A 50 7.01 5.03 -0.31
N PHE A 51 6.96 5.54 0.93
CA PHE A 51 7.61 4.91 2.07
C PHE A 51 6.54 4.66 3.13
N THR A 52 6.09 3.41 3.21
CA THR A 52 5.22 2.96 4.30
C THR A 52 6.07 2.64 5.52
N THR A 53 5.55 3.00 6.70
CA THR A 53 6.21 2.74 7.98
C THR A 53 6.50 1.25 8.17
N GLU A 54 7.78 0.91 8.32
CA GLU A 54 8.17 -0.16 9.24
C GLU A 54 7.59 0.17 10.63
N GLU A 55 6.80 -0.73 11.23
CA GLU A 55 6.42 -0.58 12.64
C GLU A 55 7.68 -0.68 13.52
N GLY A 56 8.09 0.43 14.14
CA GLY A 56 9.32 0.44 14.94
C GLY A 56 9.70 1.64 15.79
N ALA A 57 8.86 2.67 16.02
CA ALA A 57 9.06 3.65 17.10
C ALA A 57 7.80 4.47 17.42
N GLU A 58 7.36 4.45 18.69
CA GLU A 58 6.62 5.55 19.31
C GLU A 58 7.44 6.09 20.48
N PRO A 59 7.93 7.34 20.40
CA PRO A 59 8.05 8.21 21.54
C PRO A 59 6.75 9.04 21.71
N ARG A 60 6.18 8.95 22.92
CA ARG A 60 5.19 9.82 23.59
C ARG A 60 4.40 10.85 22.74
N ILE A 61 3.09 10.70 22.77
CA ILE A 61 2.08 11.70 22.38
C ILE A 61 2.05 12.85 23.42
N VAL A 62 2.62 14.00 23.05
CA VAL A 62 1.99 15.32 22.76
C VAL A 62 3.02 16.12 21.92
N GLY A 63 3.25 15.83 20.64
CA GLY A 63 3.09 14.46 20.15
C GLY A 63 3.40 14.19 18.69
N GLY A 64 3.59 15.21 17.84
CA GLY A 64 4.09 14.97 16.48
C GLY A 64 5.44 14.28 16.56
N LYS A 65 5.64 13.27 15.70
CA LYS A 65 6.95 12.63 15.54
C LYS A 65 7.54 13.03 14.20
N GLU A 66 8.86 12.99 14.08
CA GLU A 66 9.51 13.13 12.79
C GLU A 66 8.91 12.08 11.84
N ALA A 67 8.37 12.55 10.72
CA ALA A 67 7.90 11.69 9.66
C ALA A 67 9.11 10.98 9.05
N TRP A 68 8.91 9.78 8.50
CA TRP A 68 9.97 9.16 7.70
C TRP A 68 10.29 10.06 6.50
N PRO A 69 11.59 10.26 6.17
CA PRO A 69 11.98 11.10 5.06
C PRO A 69 11.19 10.78 3.80
N HIS A 70 10.54 11.81 3.23
CA HIS A 70 9.76 11.75 1.99
C HIS A 70 8.55 10.82 2.00
N SER A 71 8.11 10.36 3.17
CA SER A 71 6.97 9.43 3.29
C SER A 71 5.61 10.07 3.01
N TRP A 72 5.55 11.39 2.86
CA TRP A 72 4.36 12.17 2.48
C TRP A 72 4.63 12.94 1.18
N PRO A 73 4.65 12.25 0.02
CA PRO A 73 5.18 12.80 -1.22
C PRO A 73 4.33 13.93 -1.83
N TRP A 74 3.11 14.15 -1.33
CA TRP A 74 2.25 15.27 -1.69
C TRP A 74 2.46 16.52 -0.84
N GLN A 75 3.20 16.44 0.27
CA GLN A 75 3.47 17.58 1.13
C GLN A 75 4.40 18.58 0.42
N VAL A 76 4.06 19.87 0.47
CA VAL A 76 4.94 20.95 -0.02
C VAL A 76 5.18 22.02 1.03
N VAL A 77 6.31 22.70 0.88
CA VAL A 77 6.62 23.95 1.59
C VAL A 77 6.28 25.11 0.67
N LEU A 78 5.51 26.06 1.19
CA LEU A 78 5.25 27.34 0.55
C LEU A 78 6.14 28.40 1.20
N SER A 79 7.13 28.88 0.45
CA SER A 79 8.08 29.88 0.93
C SER A 79 7.73 31.26 0.40
N PHE A 80 7.65 32.24 1.30
CA PHE A 80 7.48 33.66 1.00
C PHE A 80 8.80 34.38 1.21
N ALA A 81 9.32 35.05 0.17
CA ALA A 81 10.61 35.73 0.21
C ALA A 81 11.71 34.83 0.81
N ASP A 82 11.79 33.60 0.30
CA ASP A 82 12.74 32.55 0.69
C ASP A 82 12.61 32.04 2.14
N MET A 83 11.58 32.47 2.88
CA MET A 83 11.26 31.94 4.21
C MET A 83 10.04 31.01 4.17
N PRO A 84 10.13 29.79 4.75
CA PRO A 84 8.97 28.90 4.89
C PRO A 84 7.81 29.60 5.61
N ALA A 85 6.64 29.65 4.99
CA ALA A 85 5.49 30.40 5.49
C ALA A 85 4.30 29.49 5.79
N CYS A 86 3.95 28.61 4.85
CA CYS A 86 2.80 27.70 4.94
C CYS A 86 3.14 26.33 4.35
N GLY A 87 2.28 25.35 4.61
CA GLY A 87 2.25 24.07 3.89
C GLY A 87 1.24 24.08 2.73
N GLY A 88 1.22 22.99 1.97
CA GLY A 88 0.25 22.74 0.92
C GLY A 88 0.27 21.27 0.50
N ALA A 89 -0.62 20.91 -0.41
CA ALA A 89 -0.68 19.58 -1.00
C ALA A 89 -0.72 19.61 -2.52
N ILE A 90 0.03 18.70 -3.15
CA ILE A 90 0.06 18.51 -4.60
C ILE A 90 -1.24 17.81 -5.01
N ILE A 91 -2.06 18.44 -5.85
CA ILE A 91 -3.26 17.80 -6.41
C ILE A 91 -3.05 17.34 -7.84
N ASN A 92 -2.14 17.98 -8.59
CA ASN A 92 -1.59 17.50 -9.85
C ASN A 92 -0.22 18.18 -10.13
N GLU A 93 0.37 17.92 -11.29
CA GLU A 93 1.70 18.40 -11.66
C GLU A 93 1.83 19.93 -11.69
N ASN A 94 0.73 20.65 -11.87
CA ASN A 94 0.71 22.10 -12.03
C ASN A 94 0.10 22.84 -10.84
N TRP A 95 -0.58 22.13 -9.92
CA TRP A 95 -1.47 22.75 -8.96
C TRP A 95 -1.24 22.24 -7.55
N ILE A 96 -1.16 23.20 -6.63
CA ILE A 96 -1.12 22.99 -5.18
C ILE A 96 -2.39 23.54 -4.55
N VAL A 97 -2.99 22.79 -3.63
CA VAL A 97 -4.05 23.28 -2.74
C VAL A 97 -3.49 23.68 -1.37
N THR A 98 -3.98 24.79 -0.82
CA THR A 98 -3.55 25.34 0.47
C THR A 98 -4.64 26.28 1.05
N ALA A 99 -4.33 27.06 2.09
CA ALA A 99 -5.25 27.99 2.73
C ALA A 99 -5.15 29.42 2.17
N SER A 100 -6.29 30.09 2.00
CA SER A 100 -6.36 31.50 1.57
C SER A 100 -5.68 32.46 2.55
N HIS A 101 -5.68 32.15 3.86
CA HIS A 101 -5.09 33.02 4.86
C HIS A 101 -3.58 33.19 4.70
N CYS A 102 -2.89 32.26 4.03
CA CYS A 102 -1.46 32.36 3.70
C CYS A 102 -1.16 33.58 2.81
N PHE A 103 -2.13 33.99 1.98
CA PHE A 103 -1.93 35.05 0.97
C PHE A 103 -2.59 36.38 1.33
N ARG A 104 -3.32 36.47 2.46
CA ARG A 104 -4.13 37.65 2.82
C ARG A 104 -3.34 38.96 2.85
N ARG A 105 -2.07 38.91 3.28
CA ARG A 105 -1.19 40.09 3.35
C ARG A 105 -0.20 40.18 2.19
N TYR A 106 0.07 39.06 1.52
CA TYR A 106 1.16 38.91 0.57
C TYR A 106 0.71 38.02 -0.59
N SER A 107 -0.03 38.59 -1.54
CA SER A 107 -0.62 37.83 -2.64
C SER A 107 0.19 37.86 -3.94
N LYS A 108 1.30 38.61 -4.00
CA LYS A 108 2.10 38.74 -5.22
C LYS A 108 2.90 37.46 -5.47
N GLU A 109 2.62 36.82 -6.59
CA GLU A 109 3.13 35.51 -7.00
C GLU A 109 4.66 35.46 -7.04
N SER A 110 5.30 36.55 -7.47
CA SER A 110 6.76 36.63 -7.61
C SER A 110 7.53 36.42 -6.30
N PHE A 111 6.89 36.58 -5.14
CA PHE A 111 7.51 36.35 -3.84
C PHE A 111 7.35 34.92 -3.33
N TRP A 112 6.55 34.10 -4.02
CA TRP A 112 6.23 32.76 -3.57
C TRP A 112 7.01 31.71 -4.38
N THR A 113 7.47 30.69 -3.67
CA THR A 113 8.13 29.52 -4.24
C THR A 113 7.57 28.28 -3.58
N VAL A 114 7.30 27.25 -4.38
CA VAL A 114 6.87 25.93 -3.91
C VAL A 114 8.06 24.99 -3.91
N MET A 115 8.27 24.28 -2.80
CA MET A 115 9.27 23.22 -2.70
C MET A 115 8.56 21.89 -2.41
N ALA A 116 8.70 20.92 -3.32
CA ALA A 116 8.17 19.57 -3.20
C ALA A 116 9.30 18.56 -2.93
N GLY A 117 8.99 17.42 -2.31
CA GLY A 117 9.96 16.35 -2.02
C GLY A 117 10.90 16.64 -0.86
N LYS A 118 10.67 17.73 -0.11
CA LYS A 118 11.51 18.18 1.00
C LYS A 118 11.21 17.43 2.29
N HIS A 119 12.22 17.07 3.07
CA HIS A 119 12.09 16.54 4.44
C HIS A 119 12.67 17.49 5.48
N ASP A 120 13.88 17.99 5.23
CA ASP A 120 14.62 18.87 6.16
C ASP A 120 14.68 20.30 5.61
N LEU A 121 14.15 21.26 6.37
CA LEU A 121 14.17 22.69 6.07
C LEU A 121 15.57 23.30 6.11
N GLU A 122 16.50 22.72 6.89
CA GLU A 122 17.88 23.20 6.98
C GLU A 122 18.76 22.67 5.84
N ASN A 123 18.33 21.60 5.17
CA ASN A 123 19.03 21.09 3.99
C ASN A 123 18.62 21.85 2.72
N GLU A 124 19.41 22.85 2.33
CA GLU A 124 19.13 23.68 1.15
C GLU A 124 19.10 22.91 -0.19
N LYS A 125 19.84 21.79 -0.28
CA LYS A 125 20.04 21.02 -1.53
C LYS A 125 19.76 19.55 -1.34
N GLU A 126 18.57 19.25 -0.83
CA GLU A 126 18.09 17.89 -0.73
C GLU A 126 17.87 17.31 -2.15
N SER A 127 18.44 16.14 -2.44
CA SER A 127 18.46 15.58 -3.80
C SER A 127 17.07 15.21 -4.34
N SER A 128 16.11 15.01 -3.45
CA SER A 128 14.70 14.74 -3.75
C SER A 128 13.88 16.02 -4.02
N GLN A 129 14.43 17.20 -3.72
CA GLN A 129 13.70 18.46 -3.80
C GLN A 129 13.45 18.89 -5.24
N GLN A 130 12.22 19.31 -5.50
CA GLN A 130 11.85 20.08 -6.69
C GLN A 130 11.38 21.47 -6.27
N THR A 131 11.76 22.49 -7.03
CA THR A 131 11.41 23.87 -6.73
C THR A 131 10.76 24.50 -7.94
N SER A 132 9.59 25.10 -7.75
CA SER A 132 8.89 25.87 -8.78
C SER A 132 8.50 27.24 -8.26
N LYS A 133 8.67 28.26 -9.11
CA LYS A 133 8.04 29.56 -8.92
C LYS A 133 6.52 29.46 -9.14
N VAL A 134 5.81 30.48 -8.70
CA VAL A 134 4.35 30.52 -8.74
C VAL A 134 3.91 31.39 -9.90
N ALA A 135 3.06 30.83 -10.76
CA ALA A 135 2.47 31.54 -11.90
C ALA A 135 1.20 32.30 -11.51
N LYS A 136 0.40 31.74 -10.60
CA LYS A 136 -0.88 32.32 -10.18
C LYS A 136 -1.27 31.85 -8.78
N ILE A 137 -1.87 32.75 -8.00
CA ILE A 137 -2.54 32.43 -6.73
C ILE A 137 -4.03 32.73 -6.88
N ILE A 138 -4.88 31.75 -6.55
CA ILE A 138 -6.34 31.87 -6.61
C ILE A 138 -6.89 31.64 -5.21
N ASN A 139 -7.31 32.71 -4.54
CA ASN A 139 -8.06 32.62 -3.29
C ASN A 139 -9.53 32.37 -3.61
N HIS A 140 -10.22 31.61 -2.76
CA HIS A 140 -11.67 31.50 -2.87
C HIS A 140 -12.33 32.89 -2.78
N GLU A 141 -13.27 33.17 -3.67
CA GLU A 141 -13.88 34.50 -3.85
C GLU A 141 -14.59 34.98 -2.58
N ASP A 142 -15.25 34.03 -1.89
CA ASP A 142 -15.95 34.26 -0.62
C ASP A 142 -15.07 34.13 0.64
N TYR A 143 -13.74 34.06 0.51
CA TYR A 143 -12.85 33.95 1.68
C TYR A 143 -13.03 35.13 2.63
N ASN A 144 -13.40 34.83 3.88
CA ASN A 144 -13.57 35.84 4.92
C ASN A 144 -12.41 35.81 5.91
N GLY A 145 -11.57 36.85 5.86
CA GLY A 145 -10.38 36.96 6.70
C GLY A 145 -10.63 37.05 8.22
N ILE A 146 -11.87 37.35 8.65
CA ILE A 146 -12.27 37.42 10.06
C ILE A 146 -12.80 36.06 10.52
N THR A 147 -13.81 35.51 9.84
CA THR A 147 -14.47 34.27 10.25
C THR A 147 -13.71 33.01 9.82
N LYS A 148 -12.73 33.13 8.92
CA LYS A 148 -12.02 32.01 8.27
C LYS A 148 -12.93 31.11 7.43
N GLN A 149 -14.12 31.58 7.06
CA GLN A 149 -14.96 30.87 6.11
C GLN A 149 -14.31 30.88 4.73
N HIS A 150 -14.42 29.77 4.00
CA HIS A 150 -13.81 29.60 2.67
C HIS A 150 -12.28 29.74 2.65
N ASP A 151 -11.61 29.25 3.69
CA ASP A 151 -10.15 29.30 3.79
C ASP A 151 -9.47 28.21 2.95
N ILE A 152 -9.58 28.34 1.63
CA ILE A 152 -8.98 27.47 0.62
C ILE A 152 -8.43 28.34 -0.52
N ALA A 153 -7.30 27.94 -1.09
CA ALA A 153 -6.67 28.59 -2.23
C ALA A 153 -5.95 27.56 -3.12
N LEU A 154 -5.79 27.90 -4.40
CA LEU A 154 -4.98 27.17 -5.36
C LEU A 154 -3.77 27.98 -5.79
N MET A 155 -2.64 27.30 -5.97
CA MET A 155 -1.44 27.89 -6.56
C MET A 155 -1.10 27.14 -7.84
N LYS A 156 -1.02 27.87 -8.96
CA LYS A 156 -0.51 27.37 -10.23
C LYS A 156 1.01 27.51 -10.26
N LEU A 157 1.70 26.43 -10.54
CA LEU A 157 3.14 26.39 -10.69
C LEU A 157 3.56 26.95 -12.05
N GLN A 158 4.70 27.63 -12.09
CA GLN A 158 5.30 28.09 -13.35
C GLN A 158 5.98 26.94 -14.10
N THR A 159 6.55 25.98 -13.39
CA THR A 159 7.14 24.76 -13.94
C THR A 159 6.39 23.56 -13.36
N PRO A 160 5.87 22.65 -14.20
CA PRO A 160 5.22 21.43 -13.71
C PRO A 160 6.18 20.58 -12.87
N LEU A 161 5.66 19.94 -11.82
CA LEU A 161 6.39 18.96 -11.03
C LEU A 161 6.56 17.67 -11.82
N VAL A 162 7.73 17.07 -11.72
CA VAL A 162 8.00 15.74 -12.28
C VAL A 162 7.70 14.70 -11.22
N PHE A 163 6.62 13.94 -11.38
CA PHE A 163 6.28 12.93 -10.40
C PHE A 163 7.32 11.82 -10.32
N ASN A 164 7.64 11.43 -9.10
CA ASN A 164 8.61 10.39 -8.78
C ASN A 164 8.33 9.86 -7.36
N LYS A 165 9.27 9.07 -6.83
CA LYS A 165 9.15 8.48 -5.48
C LYS A 165 9.10 9.51 -4.32
N TYR A 166 9.42 10.78 -4.54
CA TYR A 166 9.41 11.82 -3.51
C TYR A 166 8.33 12.88 -3.73
N VAL A 167 7.79 12.95 -4.94
CA VAL A 167 6.83 13.97 -5.38
C VAL A 167 5.67 13.25 -6.08
N ARG A 168 4.52 13.16 -5.41
CA ARG A 168 3.31 12.50 -5.91
C ARG A 168 2.08 13.35 -5.55
N PRO A 169 0.99 13.28 -6.31
CA PRO A 169 -0.23 14.00 -5.97
C PRO A 169 -1.03 13.27 -4.86
N ILE A 170 -2.01 13.96 -4.28
CA ILE A 170 -3.05 13.41 -3.43
C ILE A 170 -4.43 13.75 -4.02
N PRO A 171 -5.35 12.77 -4.17
CA PRO A 171 -6.71 13.03 -4.62
C PRO A 171 -7.50 13.80 -3.56
N VAL A 172 -8.50 14.55 -4.00
CA VAL A 172 -9.46 15.23 -3.13
C VAL A 172 -10.46 14.23 -2.56
N TRP A 173 -10.73 14.32 -1.25
CA TRP A 173 -11.77 13.51 -0.63
C TRP A 173 -13.14 13.85 -1.22
N SER A 174 -13.84 12.84 -1.73
CA SER A 174 -15.20 12.97 -2.27
C SER A 174 -16.26 12.46 -1.28
N GLY A 175 -17.37 13.18 -1.18
CA GLY A 175 -18.51 12.79 -0.34
C GLY A 175 -18.37 13.13 1.15
N GLU A 176 -19.16 12.45 1.98
CA GLU A 176 -19.24 12.71 3.41
C GLU A 176 -18.07 12.07 4.16
N LEU A 177 -17.38 12.86 4.98
CA LEU A 177 -16.28 12.38 5.81
C LEU A 177 -16.84 11.78 7.10
N PRO A 178 -16.61 10.48 7.38
CA PRO A 178 -17.14 9.84 8.59
C PRO A 178 -16.61 10.50 9.87
N SER A 179 -17.50 10.72 10.83
CA SER A 179 -17.11 11.13 12.18
C SER A 179 -16.23 10.05 12.81
N LEU A 180 -15.32 10.47 13.69
CA LEU A 180 -14.35 9.61 14.38
C LEU A 180 -13.35 8.89 13.45
N LYS A 181 -13.30 9.24 12.16
CA LYS A 181 -12.26 8.75 11.25
C LYS A 181 -10.89 9.26 11.71
N ARG A 182 -9.89 8.37 11.72
CA ARG A 182 -8.50 8.75 11.97
C ARG A 182 -7.85 9.22 10.68
N CYS A 183 -7.20 10.38 10.75
CA CYS A 183 -6.49 11.00 9.65
C CYS A 183 -5.13 11.50 10.16
N THR A 184 -4.25 11.88 9.25
CA THR A 184 -2.90 12.32 9.57
C THR A 184 -2.69 13.75 9.09
N VAL A 185 -2.12 14.57 9.97
CA VAL A 185 -1.64 15.92 9.64
C VAL A 185 -0.13 15.89 9.55
N THR A 186 0.40 16.61 8.57
CA THR A 186 1.82 16.72 8.32
C THR A 186 2.26 18.16 8.11
N GLY A 187 3.44 18.50 8.63
CA GLY A 187 4.01 19.83 8.48
C GLY A 187 5.26 20.07 9.31
N TRP A 188 5.75 21.30 9.25
CA TRP A 188 6.96 21.77 9.95
C TRP A 188 6.61 22.81 11.03
N GLY A 189 5.37 22.80 11.51
CA GLY A 189 4.91 23.66 12.58
C GLY A 189 5.56 23.34 13.92
N SER A 190 5.28 24.18 14.90
CA SER A 190 5.81 24.00 16.26
C SER A 190 5.25 22.73 16.90
N THR A 191 6.13 21.90 17.47
CA THR A 191 5.71 20.66 18.16
C THR A 191 5.14 20.90 19.56
N THR A 192 5.31 22.12 20.09
CA THR A 192 4.73 22.61 21.33
C THR A 192 4.09 23.98 21.11
N GLU A 193 3.05 24.29 21.88
CA GLU A 193 2.42 25.60 21.81
C GLU A 193 3.43 26.71 22.14
N SER A 194 3.58 27.69 21.24
CA SER A 194 4.59 28.75 21.33
C SER A 194 6.06 28.28 21.25
N GLY A 195 6.30 27.04 20.84
CA GLY A 195 7.64 26.50 20.58
C GLY A 195 8.22 26.94 19.22
N PRO A 196 9.51 26.67 18.97
CA PRO A 196 10.10 26.86 17.64
C PRO A 196 9.49 25.87 16.63
N ARG A 197 9.57 26.21 15.35
CA ARG A 197 9.18 25.32 14.25
C ARG A 197 10.11 24.11 14.19
N ALA A 198 9.57 22.97 13.77
CA ALA A 198 10.39 21.81 13.47
C ALA A 198 11.21 22.05 12.20
N THR A 199 12.46 21.60 12.20
CA THR A 199 13.33 21.66 11.01
C THR A 199 13.00 20.52 10.05
N LYS A 200 12.62 19.36 10.59
CA LYS A 200 12.24 18.19 9.80
C LYS A 200 10.74 17.94 9.82
N LEU A 201 10.23 17.30 8.77
CA LEU A 201 8.79 17.06 8.61
C LEU A 201 8.25 16.25 9.79
N GLN A 202 7.13 16.68 10.36
CA GLN A 202 6.43 15.98 11.44
C GLN A 202 5.15 15.35 10.91
N GLU A 203 4.72 14.26 11.54
CA GLU A 203 3.40 13.64 11.33
C GLU A 203 2.69 13.41 12.68
N VAL A 204 1.37 13.58 12.70
CA VAL A 204 0.53 13.24 13.84
C VAL A 204 -0.83 12.70 13.40
N ASN A 205 -1.27 11.62 14.05
CA ASN A 205 -2.60 11.07 13.83
C ASN A 205 -3.62 11.79 14.71
N ILE A 206 -4.71 12.24 14.09
CA ILE A 206 -5.82 12.92 14.77
C ILE A 206 -7.16 12.34 14.31
N THR A 207 -8.19 12.59 15.11
CA THR A 207 -9.52 12.02 14.91
C THR A 207 -10.48 13.12 14.46
N ILE A 208 -11.28 12.88 13.42
CA ILE A 208 -12.36 13.80 13.01
C ILE A 208 -13.41 13.83 14.11
N LEU A 209 -13.80 15.03 14.55
CA LEU A 209 -14.82 15.21 15.56
C LEU A 209 -16.19 15.46 14.93
N GLU A 210 -17.23 15.05 15.63
CA GLU A 210 -18.62 15.33 15.26
C GLU A 210 -18.88 16.85 15.23
N THR A 211 -19.68 17.28 14.25
CA THR A 211 -20.01 18.70 14.03
C THR A 211 -20.62 19.35 15.28
N ASP A 212 -21.51 18.65 15.99
CA ASP A 212 -22.16 19.18 17.19
C ASP A 212 -21.17 19.37 18.35
N THR A 213 -20.25 18.42 18.53
CA THR A 213 -19.15 18.52 19.50
C THR A 213 -18.25 19.72 19.18
N CYS A 214 -17.90 19.89 17.89
CA CYS A 214 -17.11 21.01 17.39
C CYS A 214 -17.82 22.36 17.63
N LEU A 215 -19.13 22.44 17.33
CA LEU A 215 -19.96 23.63 17.58
C LEU A 215 -20.04 23.98 19.07
N GLN A 216 -20.17 22.98 19.94
CA GLN A 216 -20.21 23.16 21.39
C GLN A 216 -18.91 23.78 21.92
N PHE A 217 -17.76 23.30 21.48
CA PHE A 217 -16.45 23.79 21.94
C PHE A 217 -16.12 25.22 21.47
N TYR A 218 -16.71 25.64 20.35
CA TYR A 218 -16.49 26.96 19.75
C TYR A 218 -17.71 27.89 19.82
N GLY A 219 -18.73 27.56 20.61
CA GLY A 219 -19.89 28.43 20.82
C GLY A 219 -20.64 28.81 19.54
N GLY A 220 -20.77 27.88 18.58
CA GLY A 220 -21.51 28.10 17.34
C GLY A 220 -20.76 28.88 16.24
N VAL A 221 -19.45 29.11 16.39
CA VAL A 221 -18.63 29.82 15.38
C VAL A 221 -18.26 28.94 14.19
N ILE A 222 -18.34 27.62 14.33
CA ILE A 222 -18.05 26.66 13.25
C ILE A 222 -19.12 26.77 12.15
N ARG A 223 -18.69 26.75 10.89
CA ARG A 223 -19.54 26.82 9.69
C ARG A 223 -19.51 25.50 8.94
N SER A 224 -20.44 25.30 7.99
CA SER A 224 -20.53 24.08 7.18
C SER A 224 -19.25 23.77 6.39
N SER A 225 -18.53 24.81 5.98
CA SER A 225 -17.25 24.71 5.28
C SER A 225 -16.07 24.29 6.17
N MET A 226 -16.30 24.08 7.46
CA MET A 226 -15.27 23.77 8.45
C MET A 226 -15.51 22.39 9.07
N MET A 227 -14.46 21.83 9.64
CA MET A 227 -14.52 20.65 10.50
C MET A 227 -13.48 20.73 11.61
N CYS A 228 -13.75 20.06 12.72
CA CYS A 228 -12.76 19.89 13.78
C CYS A 228 -12.08 18.53 13.67
N ALA A 229 -10.79 18.49 13.97
CA ALA A 229 -10.06 17.24 14.17
C ALA A 229 -9.05 17.38 15.30
N GLY A 230 -8.88 16.33 16.09
CA GLY A 230 -8.02 16.33 17.27
C GLY A 230 -8.57 15.39 18.34
N GLU A 231 -8.01 15.49 19.55
CA GLU A 231 -8.49 14.74 20.71
C GLU A 231 -9.23 15.66 21.68
N VAL A 232 -10.37 15.21 22.19
CA VAL A 232 -11.21 16.01 23.11
C VAL A 232 -10.45 16.39 24.38
N THR A 233 -9.58 15.49 24.86
CA THR A 233 -8.71 15.71 26.02
C THR A 233 -7.53 16.64 25.72
N GLY A 234 -7.34 17.04 24.46
CA GLY A 234 -6.15 17.74 23.99
C GLY A 234 -4.97 16.80 23.80
N GLY A 235 -3.80 17.38 23.56
CA GLY A 235 -2.53 16.68 23.40
C GLY A 235 -2.10 16.41 21.96
N VAL A 236 -2.97 16.52 20.96
CA VAL A 236 -2.58 16.43 19.54
C VAL A 236 -3.32 17.47 18.73
N ASP A 237 -2.61 18.16 17.86
CA ASP A 237 -3.14 19.21 17.00
C ASP A 237 -2.14 19.61 15.91
N ALA A 238 -2.63 20.31 14.89
CA ALA A 238 -1.78 21.15 14.05
C ALA A 238 -1.37 22.41 14.82
N CYS A 239 -0.20 22.98 14.54
CA CYS A 239 0.28 24.14 15.26
C CYS A 239 0.88 25.21 14.35
N GLN A 240 1.51 26.24 14.93
CA GLN A 240 2.01 27.38 14.17
C GLN A 240 3.06 26.93 13.15
N GLY A 241 2.78 27.15 11.86
CA GLY A 241 3.64 26.73 10.75
C GLY A 241 3.08 25.57 9.92
N ASP A 242 2.04 24.88 10.39
CA ASP A 242 1.32 23.85 9.62
C ASP A 242 0.20 24.42 8.74
N SER A 243 -0.09 25.72 8.87
CA SER A 243 -1.09 26.46 8.08
C SER A 243 -1.07 26.09 6.60
N GLY A 244 -2.22 25.74 6.04
CA GLY A 244 -2.35 25.35 4.64
C GLY A 244 -1.92 23.91 4.32
N GLY A 245 -1.32 23.19 5.28
CA GLY A 245 -0.96 21.79 5.12
C GLY A 245 -2.17 20.83 5.05
N PRO A 246 -1.96 19.61 4.53
CA PRO A 246 -3.01 18.62 4.35
C PRO A 246 -3.40 17.92 5.66
N LEU A 247 -4.70 17.69 5.81
CA LEU A 247 -5.27 16.62 6.62
C LEU A 247 -5.60 15.44 5.70
N SER A 248 -4.73 14.44 5.71
CA SER A 248 -4.78 13.28 4.81
C SER A 248 -5.50 12.12 5.48
N CYS A 249 -6.55 11.58 4.86
CA CYS A 249 -7.33 10.48 5.39
C CYS A 249 -7.16 9.24 4.52
N PHE A 250 -6.83 8.10 5.13
CA PHE A 250 -6.70 6.83 4.39
C PHE A 250 -8.08 6.24 4.07
N THR A 251 -8.36 5.94 2.81
CA THR A 251 -9.63 5.35 2.35
C THR A 251 -9.71 3.85 2.60
N GLY A 252 -8.57 3.19 2.77
CA GLY A 252 -8.44 1.73 2.70
C GLY A 252 -7.49 1.30 1.58
N GLU A 253 -7.35 2.14 0.56
CA GLU A 253 -6.49 1.91 -0.62
C GLU A 253 -5.45 3.03 -0.75
N ARG A 254 -5.86 4.29 -0.59
CA ARG A 254 -4.99 5.46 -0.76
C ARG A 254 -5.31 6.54 0.25
N PHE A 255 -4.43 7.52 0.41
CA PHE A 255 -4.72 8.74 1.13
C PHE A 255 -5.45 9.73 0.21
N GLU A 256 -6.43 10.43 0.77
CA GLU A 256 -7.10 11.55 0.12
C GLU A 256 -7.06 12.76 1.04
N ILE A 257 -6.98 13.96 0.47
CA ILE A 257 -7.00 15.20 1.26
C ILE A 257 -8.44 15.51 1.66
N ALA A 258 -8.74 15.32 2.94
CA ALA A 258 -10.05 15.62 3.49
C ALA A 258 -10.14 17.06 3.98
N GLY A 259 -9.03 17.59 4.52
CA GLY A 259 -8.99 18.91 5.15
C GLY A 259 -7.73 19.70 4.84
N ILE A 260 -7.80 21.01 5.09
CA ILE A 260 -6.67 21.94 5.04
C ILE A 260 -6.54 22.62 6.41
N VAL A 261 -5.34 22.64 6.99
CA VAL A 261 -5.08 23.31 8.27
C VAL A 261 -5.43 24.80 8.17
N SER A 262 -6.37 25.28 8.98
CA SER A 262 -6.90 26.66 8.88
C SER A 262 -6.65 27.47 10.15
N TRP A 263 -7.25 27.11 11.29
CA TRP A 263 -7.10 27.86 12.55
C TRP A 263 -7.36 27.00 13.79
N GLY A 264 -7.04 27.54 14.97
CA GLY A 264 -7.25 26.87 16.26
C GLY A 264 -7.14 27.86 17.41
N VAL A 265 -7.44 27.41 18.64
CA VAL A 265 -7.24 28.21 19.86
C VAL A 265 -6.18 27.54 20.72
N GLY A 266 -4.96 28.06 20.66
CA GLY A 266 -3.78 27.35 21.11
C GLY A 266 -3.45 26.16 20.19
N CYS A 267 -2.60 25.26 20.66
CA CYS A 267 -2.32 24.00 19.99
C CYS A 267 -2.51 22.84 20.98
N GLY A 268 -3.40 21.91 20.67
CA GLY A 268 -3.57 20.69 21.48
C GLY A 268 -4.16 20.94 22.86
N ARG A 269 -4.92 22.03 23.03
CA ARG A 269 -5.62 22.32 24.29
C ARG A 269 -6.88 21.46 24.41
N ALA A 270 -7.18 20.99 25.62
CA ALA A 270 -8.40 20.24 25.89
C ALA A 270 -9.65 21.04 25.46
N LYS A 271 -10.59 20.37 24.78
CA LYS A 271 -11.83 20.98 24.25
C LYS A 271 -11.60 22.16 23.30
N LYS A 272 -10.43 22.24 22.65
CA LYS A 272 -10.08 23.23 21.63
C LYS A 272 -9.37 22.53 20.45
N PRO A 273 -10.07 21.65 19.73
CA PRO A 273 -9.50 20.90 18.61
C PRO A 273 -9.16 21.82 17.43
N GLY A 274 -8.17 21.46 16.62
CA GLY A 274 -7.85 22.19 15.40
C GLY A 274 -9.04 22.27 14.44
N VAL A 275 -9.15 23.40 13.74
CA VAL A 275 -10.19 23.66 12.74
C VAL A 275 -9.59 23.64 11.34
N TYR A 276 -10.21 22.85 10.48
CA TYR A 276 -9.76 22.57 9.12
C TYR A 276 -10.84 23.01 8.14
N THR A 277 -10.42 23.49 6.97
CA THR A 277 -11.33 23.69 5.84
C THR A 277 -11.76 22.32 5.31
N ARG A 278 -13.07 22.11 5.13
CA ARG A 278 -13.63 20.85 4.60
C ARG A 278 -13.47 20.81 3.07
N VAL A 279 -12.49 20.08 2.56
CA VAL A 279 -12.13 20.11 1.13
C VAL A 279 -13.25 19.58 0.24
N ALA A 280 -13.99 18.56 0.69
CA ALA A 280 -15.14 18.01 -0.03
C ALA A 280 -16.22 19.06 -0.39
N SER A 281 -16.29 20.18 0.35
CA SER A 281 -17.21 21.30 0.05
C SER A 281 -16.76 22.17 -1.13
N TYR A 282 -15.55 21.96 -1.66
CA TYR A 282 -14.91 22.77 -2.69
C TYR A 282 -14.51 21.96 -3.92
N ASP A 283 -14.92 20.71 -4.03
CA ASP A 283 -14.56 19.84 -5.17
C ASP A 283 -14.86 20.51 -6.52
N GLN A 284 -16.09 21.02 -6.69
CA GLN A 284 -16.49 21.76 -7.90
C GLN A 284 -15.67 23.05 -8.12
N TRP A 285 -15.36 23.78 -7.04
CA TRP A 285 -14.58 25.01 -7.14
C TRP A 285 -13.12 24.73 -7.53
N ILE A 286 -12.55 23.64 -7.01
CA ILE A 286 -11.20 23.16 -7.35
C ILE A 286 -11.17 22.76 -8.83
N SER A 287 -12.09 21.88 -9.27
CA SER A 287 -12.15 21.42 -10.67
C SER A 287 -12.33 22.59 -11.64
N SER A 288 -13.27 23.50 -11.38
CA SER A 288 -13.55 24.63 -12.27
C SER A 288 -12.31 25.52 -12.48
N ASN A 289 -11.56 25.81 -11.41
CA ASN A 289 -10.36 26.64 -11.51
C ASN A 289 -9.16 25.94 -12.17
N ILE A 290 -9.11 24.61 -12.13
CA ILE A 290 -8.09 23.81 -12.82
C ILE A 290 -8.43 23.69 -14.32
N ASP A 291 -9.70 23.40 -14.64
CA ASP A 291 -10.17 23.13 -16.01
C ASP A 291 -10.29 24.39 -16.87
N ASP A 292 -10.75 25.52 -16.30
CA ASP A 292 -10.83 26.81 -17.01
C ASP A 292 -9.45 27.30 -17.52
N GLN A 293 -8.36 26.70 -17.02
CA GLN A 293 -6.99 27.02 -17.40
C GLN A 293 -6.36 26.02 -18.37
N LEU A 294 -7.04 24.91 -18.69
CA LEU A 294 -6.71 24.04 -19.83
C LEU A 294 -7.28 24.60 -21.14
N GLY A 295 -8.28 25.49 -21.06
CA GLY A 295 -8.84 26.21 -22.21
C GLY A 295 -8.06 27.45 -22.66
N THR A 296 -7.03 27.87 -21.93
CA THR A 296 -6.25 29.10 -22.22
C THR A 296 -4.81 28.84 -22.66
N ASP A 297 -4.35 27.59 -22.70
CA ASP A 297 -3.04 27.20 -23.22
C ASP A 297 -3.19 26.08 -24.27
N GLY A 298 -3.36 26.48 -25.54
CA GLY A 298 -3.33 25.54 -26.66
C GLY A 298 -4.32 25.85 -27.78
N THR A 299 -3.82 26.46 -28.86
CA THR A 299 -4.32 26.23 -30.21
C THR A 299 -4.33 24.74 -30.52
N ARG A 300 -5.44 24.06 -30.21
CA ARG A 300 -5.89 22.85 -30.90
C ARG A 300 -7.40 22.94 -31.09
N GLN A 301 -7.78 23.42 -32.27
CA GLN A 301 -9.15 23.33 -32.79
C GLN A 301 -9.59 21.86 -32.77
N LEU A 302 -10.56 21.55 -31.92
CA LEU A 302 -11.44 20.40 -32.09
C LEU A 302 -12.38 20.71 -33.26
N LEU A 303 -12.23 20.00 -34.37
CA LEU A 303 -13.26 19.93 -35.40
C LEU A 303 -14.34 18.94 -34.93
N PRO A 304 -15.64 19.28 -35.04
CA PRO A 304 -16.72 18.39 -34.63
C PRO A 304 -16.81 17.18 -35.57
N GLY A 305 -16.71 15.98 -35.00
CA GLY A 305 -16.88 14.72 -35.71
C GLY A 305 -18.30 14.54 -36.21
N ASN A 306 -18.43 14.26 -37.51
CA ASN A 306 -19.67 13.82 -38.13
C ASN A 306 -20.04 12.42 -37.64
N PHE A 307 -21.25 12.32 -37.10
CA PHE A 307 -22.03 11.09 -36.95
C PHE A 307 -22.17 10.39 -38.33
N CYS A 308 -21.85 9.10 -38.41
CA CYS A 308 -22.28 8.25 -39.51
C CYS A 308 -23.15 7.11 -38.97
N ILE A 309 -24.43 7.18 -39.35
CA ILE A 309 -25.46 6.17 -39.13
C ILE A 309 -25.18 5.02 -40.11
N PHE A 310 -24.97 3.80 -39.61
CA PHE A 310 -24.97 2.60 -40.45
C PHE A 310 -26.42 2.21 -40.77
N THR A 311 -26.81 2.34 -42.04
CA THR A 311 -28.03 1.73 -42.56
C THR A 311 -27.72 0.35 -43.11
N SER A 312 -28.58 -0.60 -42.75
CA SER A 312 -28.51 -2.02 -43.03
C SER A 312 -28.69 -2.29 -44.53
N HIS A 313 -27.81 -3.07 -45.16
CA HIS A 313 -28.09 -3.74 -46.43
C HIS A 313 -27.86 -5.25 -46.29
N VAL A 314 -28.97 -5.96 -46.46
CA VAL A 314 -29.12 -7.41 -46.55
C VAL A 314 -28.55 -7.87 -47.90
N PHE A 315 -27.67 -8.88 -47.89
CA PHE A 315 -27.32 -9.62 -49.09
C PHE A 315 -27.64 -11.11 -48.93
N PHE A 316 -28.58 -11.56 -49.76
CA PHE A 316 -28.89 -12.95 -50.06
C PHE A 316 -27.76 -13.58 -50.88
N PHE A 317 -27.34 -14.81 -50.52
CA PHE A 317 -26.75 -15.76 -51.46
C PHE A 317 -27.38 -17.17 -51.26
N PRO A 318 -27.53 -17.96 -52.34
CA PRO A 318 -28.41 -19.13 -52.41
C PRO A 318 -27.73 -20.44 -51.95
N PRO A 319 -28.50 -21.53 -51.73
CA PRO A 319 -28.00 -22.75 -51.11
C PRO A 319 -27.43 -23.74 -52.14
N HIS A 320 -26.42 -24.51 -51.73
CA HIS A 320 -26.22 -25.95 -51.99
C HIS A 320 -24.72 -26.30 -51.93
N PHE A 321 -24.32 -27.11 -50.95
CA PHE A 321 -23.84 -28.48 -51.19
C PHE A 321 -23.57 -29.18 -49.85
N LEU A 322 -24.25 -30.31 -49.64
CA LEU A 322 -24.04 -31.27 -48.56
C LEU A 322 -22.85 -32.18 -48.92
N GLY A 323 -21.92 -32.35 -47.99
CA GLY A 323 -20.86 -33.36 -48.06
C GLY A 323 -20.26 -33.58 -46.69
N GLY A 324 -20.78 -34.56 -45.97
CA GLY A 324 -20.34 -34.93 -44.63
C GLY A 324 -18.99 -35.62 -44.60
N LEU A 325 -18.24 -35.38 -43.52
CA LEU A 325 -17.20 -36.25 -43.00
C LEU A 325 -17.28 -36.19 -41.47
N THR A 326 -17.93 -37.20 -40.89
CA THR A 326 -17.90 -37.49 -39.46
C THR A 326 -16.58 -38.15 -39.10
N ALA A 327 -15.74 -37.46 -38.32
CA ALA A 327 -14.60 -38.08 -37.64
C ALA A 327 -14.86 -38.07 -36.12
N SER A 328 -15.40 -39.19 -35.62
CA SER A 328 -15.39 -39.50 -34.18
C SER A 328 -13.95 -39.64 -33.70
N ARG A 329 -13.41 -38.59 -33.08
CA ARG A 329 -12.30 -38.76 -32.12
C ARG A 329 -12.92 -39.05 -30.77
N LYS A 330 -12.84 -40.33 -30.38
CA LYS A 330 -12.97 -40.79 -29.00
C LYS A 330 -12.17 -39.87 -28.09
N LEU A 331 -12.84 -39.22 -27.13
CA LEU A 331 -12.15 -38.72 -25.95
C LEU A 331 -11.40 -39.89 -25.30
N PRO A 332 -10.13 -39.74 -24.90
CA PRO A 332 -9.52 -40.68 -23.99
C PRO A 332 -10.33 -40.69 -22.67
N PRO A 333 -10.40 -41.84 -21.99
CA PRO A 333 -11.12 -41.96 -20.74
C PRO A 333 -10.54 -40.98 -19.72
N SER A 334 -11.42 -40.43 -18.89
CA SER A 334 -11.08 -39.71 -17.66
C SER A 334 -10.06 -40.53 -16.87
N SER A 335 -8.79 -40.20 -17.01
CA SER A 335 -7.77 -40.62 -16.07
C SER A 335 -8.15 -39.99 -14.74
N GLU A 336 -8.25 -40.84 -13.72
CA GLU A 336 -8.29 -40.52 -12.30
C GLU A 336 -7.80 -39.11 -12.00
N ALA A 337 -8.62 -38.33 -11.27
CA ALA A 337 -8.24 -37.03 -10.72
C ALA A 337 -6.80 -37.12 -10.17
N ALA A 338 -5.86 -36.44 -10.83
CA ALA A 338 -4.49 -36.37 -10.37
C ALA A 338 -4.54 -35.87 -8.92
N VAL A 339 -4.16 -36.72 -7.97
CA VAL A 339 -4.08 -36.36 -6.56
C VAL A 339 -3.21 -35.11 -6.48
N LYS A 340 -3.79 -33.95 -6.13
CA LYS A 340 -3.03 -32.72 -5.89
C LYS A 340 -1.99 -33.05 -4.82
N LYS A 341 -0.72 -33.15 -5.22
CA LYS A 341 0.40 -33.36 -4.30
C LYS A 341 0.67 -32.03 -3.62
N CYS A 342 0.67 -32.01 -2.29
CA CYS A 342 0.96 -30.84 -1.45
C CYS A 342 1.82 -31.27 -0.25
N GLY A 343 2.52 -30.32 0.36
CA GLY A 343 3.18 -30.50 1.67
C GLY A 343 4.35 -31.50 1.69
N GLN A 344 4.88 -31.88 0.53
CA GLN A 344 6.01 -32.81 0.38
C GLN A 344 7.20 -32.04 -0.19
N ALA A 345 8.00 -31.41 0.67
CA ALA A 345 9.25 -30.79 0.25
C ALA A 345 10.28 -31.87 -0.14
N GLU A 346 10.96 -31.67 -1.27
CA GLU A 346 12.03 -32.57 -1.72
C GLU A 346 13.30 -32.40 -0.88
N VAL A 347 13.63 -31.15 -0.52
CA VAL A 347 14.74 -30.82 0.36
C VAL A 347 14.23 -30.85 1.80
N LYS A 348 14.88 -31.66 2.65
CA LYS A 348 14.56 -31.72 4.08
C LYS A 348 15.08 -30.48 4.79
N PRO A 349 14.34 -29.93 5.77
CA PRO A 349 14.87 -28.89 6.65
C PRO A 349 16.11 -29.40 7.41
N CYS A 350 17.13 -28.55 7.52
CA CYS A 350 18.35 -28.88 8.25
C CYS A 350 18.32 -28.31 9.67
N ASN A 351 19.04 -28.93 10.58
CA ASN A 351 19.30 -28.44 11.93
C ASN A 351 18.05 -28.15 12.80
N LEU A 352 16.85 -28.61 12.44
CA LEU A 352 15.62 -28.43 13.24
C LEU A 352 15.64 -29.21 14.58
N ASP A 353 16.65 -30.04 14.80
CA ASP A 353 16.87 -30.85 15.99
C ASP A 353 17.54 -30.09 17.15
N GLN A 354 17.94 -28.83 16.95
CA GLN A 354 18.62 -28.00 17.96
C GLN A 354 17.68 -27.39 19.02
N GLY A 355 16.41 -27.80 19.04
CA GLY A 355 15.43 -27.41 20.06
C GLY A 355 14.48 -26.30 19.61
N SER A 356 13.42 -26.10 20.40
CA SER A 356 12.39 -25.09 20.09
C SER A 356 12.86 -23.67 20.38
N ILE A 357 12.30 -22.71 19.66
CA ILE A 357 12.54 -21.29 19.85
C ILE A 357 12.24 -20.84 21.28
N GLY A 358 13.05 -19.91 21.79
CA GLY A 358 12.90 -19.40 23.14
C GLY A 358 13.62 -18.07 23.34
N PHE A 359 13.76 -17.69 24.60
CA PHE A 359 14.49 -16.51 25.00
C PHE A 359 15.71 -16.85 25.84
N GLU A 360 16.74 -16.04 25.72
CA GLU A 360 17.87 -15.99 26.64
C GLU A 360 18.00 -14.57 27.17
N THR A 361 18.21 -14.42 28.49
CA THR A 361 18.54 -13.13 29.10
C THR A 361 20.03 -12.90 28.92
N SER A 362 20.41 -12.31 27.79
CA SER A 362 21.80 -11.96 27.52
C SER A 362 21.98 -10.46 27.72
N ASP A 363 22.53 -10.08 28.88
CA ASP A 363 23.15 -8.78 29.23
C ASP A 363 22.53 -8.14 30.50
N PRO A 364 23.35 -7.55 31.42
CA PRO A 364 22.88 -6.68 32.52
C PRO A 364 21.90 -5.55 32.13
N SER A 365 21.72 -5.26 30.84
CA SER A 365 20.72 -4.30 30.32
C SER A 365 19.27 -4.82 30.32
N GLY A 366 19.04 -6.13 30.45
CA GLY A 366 17.70 -6.73 30.48
C GLY A 366 17.00 -6.85 29.12
N GLU A 367 17.73 -6.76 28.01
CA GLU A 367 17.17 -6.86 26.66
C GLU A 367 16.82 -8.32 26.26
N LEU A 368 15.67 -8.50 25.60
CA LEU A 368 15.18 -9.82 25.19
C LEU A 368 15.88 -10.30 23.93
N ARG A 369 16.52 -11.47 23.99
CA ARG A 369 17.14 -12.09 22.82
C ARG A 369 16.48 -13.43 22.49
N VAL A 370 16.09 -13.60 21.24
CA VAL A 370 15.57 -14.87 20.71
C VAL A 370 16.73 -15.83 20.45
N VAL A 371 16.54 -17.09 20.86
CA VAL A 371 17.49 -18.19 20.64
C VAL A 371 16.83 -19.35 19.90
N ASN A 372 17.65 -20.24 19.34
CA ASN A 372 17.23 -21.37 18.49
C ASN A 372 16.47 -20.96 17.22
N LEU A 373 16.76 -19.74 16.72
CA LEU A 373 16.39 -19.29 15.38
C LEU A 373 17.57 -19.56 14.44
N MET A 374 17.29 -20.20 13.31
CA MET A 374 18.33 -20.82 12.49
C MET A 374 18.12 -20.47 11.03
N GLU A 375 19.21 -20.29 10.28
CA GLU A 375 19.11 -20.16 8.83
C GLU A 375 18.47 -21.44 8.27
N ALA A 376 17.47 -21.27 7.40
CA ALA A 376 16.84 -22.38 6.71
C ALA A 376 17.80 -22.97 5.67
N CYS A 377 17.65 -24.25 5.34
CA CYS A 377 18.37 -24.75 4.18
C CYS A 377 17.72 -24.23 2.90
N PRO A 378 18.50 -23.79 1.88
CA PRO A 378 17.94 -23.36 0.61
C PRO A 378 16.94 -24.38 0.07
N HIS A 379 15.75 -23.87 -0.31
CA HIS A 379 14.65 -24.65 -0.88
C HIS A 379 13.99 -25.70 0.05
N SER A 380 14.34 -25.73 1.34
CA SER A 380 13.67 -26.63 2.31
C SER A 380 12.23 -26.24 2.65
N TRP A 381 11.82 -25.02 2.29
CA TRP A 381 10.47 -24.48 2.49
C TRP A 381 9.89 -23.93 1.17
N PRO A 382 9.58 -24.80 0.19
CA PRO A 382 9.27 -24.39 -1.19
C PRO A 382 7.92 -23.67 -1.36
N TRP A 383 7.10 -23.61 -0.31
CA TRP A 383 5.84 -22.85 -0.27
C TRP A 383 6.01 -21.46 0.35
N GLN A 384 7.13 -21.17 1.00
CA GLN A 384 7.39 -19.84 1.55
C GLN A 384 7.52 -18.84 0.40
N VAL A 385 6.81 -17.72 0.49
CA VAL A 385 6.92 -16.64 -0.49
C VAL A 385 7.14 -15.29 0.19
N SER A 386 7.87 -14.42 -0.48
CA SER A 386 8.09 -13.04 -0.07
C SER A 386 7.12 -12.16 -0.85
N LEU A 387 6.34 -11.34 -0.13
CA LEU A 387 5.54 -10.28 -0.72
C LEU A 387 6.37 -9.02 -0.78
N GLN A 388 6.45 -8.44 -1.97
CA GLN A 388 7.28 -7.29 -2.26
C GLN A 388 6.48 -6.18 -2.92
N SER A 389 6.75 -4.95 -2.49
CA SER A 389 6.31 -3.72 -3.14
C SER A 389 7.54 -2.87 -3.44
N GLU A 390 7.64 -2.37 -4.68
CA GLU A 390 8.85 -1.66 -5.17
C GLU A 390 10.16 -2.44 -4.87
N GLU A 391 10.15 -3.77 -5.06
CA GLU A 391 11.26 -4.71 -4.79
C GLU A 391 11.65 -4.91 -3.31
N ASN A 392 10.92 -4.30 -2.37
CA ASN A 392 11.19 -4.46 -0.94
C ASN A 392 10.24 -5.47 -0.30
N HIS A 393 10.79 -6.42 0.46
CA HIS A 393 10.00 -7.36 1.26
C HIS A 393 9.30 -6.64 2.41
N TYR A 394 7.97 -6.77 2.48
CA TYR A 394 7.18 -6.17 3.56
C TYR A 394 6.41 -7.21 4.39
N CYS A 395 6.12 -8.38 3.82
CA CYS A 395 5.45 -9.48 4.50
C CYS A 395 5.80 -10.82 3.85
N SER A 396 5.62 -11.88 4.63
CA SER A 396 5.60 -13.24 4.12
C SER A 396 4.22 -13.67 3.63
N GLY A 397 4.22 -14.74 2.84
CA GLY A 397 3.02 -15.48 2.48
C GLY A 397 3.34 -16.95 2.28
N THR A 398 2.33 -17.71 1.88
CA THR A 398 2.45 -19.16 1.67
C THR A 398 1.69 -19.61 0.43
N LEU A 399 2.39 -20.25 -0.50
CA LEU A 399 1.82 -20.89 -1.68
C LEU A 399 1.02 -22.14 -1.27
N ILE A 400 -0.28 -22.12 -1.55
CA ILE A 400 -1.21 -23.22 -1.22
C ILE A 400 -1.74 -23.93 -2.47
N ASP A 401 -1.58 -23.31 -3.63
CA ASP A 401 -1.90 -23.84 -4.96
C ASP A 401 -1.06 -23.08 -6.00
N GLU A 402 -0.98 -23.55 -7.25
CA GLU A 402 -0.17 -22.91 -8.29
C GLU A 402 -0.51 -21.43 -8.54
N ARG A 403 -1.74 -20.99 -8.21
CA ARG A 403 -2.15 -19.59 -8.35
C ARG A 403 -2.53 -18.89 -7.05
N TRP A 404 -2.46 -19.57 -5.91
CA TRP A 404 -3.02 -19.05 -4.67
C TRP A 404 -1.98 -18.98 -3.57
N VAL A 405 -1.87 -17.79 -2.98
CA VAL A 405 -1.01 -17.51 -1.84
C VAL A 405 -1.87 -17.02 -0.68
N LEU A 406 -1.61 -17.51 0.53
CA LEU A 406 -2.18 -16.98 1.76
C LEU A 406 -1.19 -16.03 2.45
N THR A 407 -1.71 -14.95 3.02
CA THR A 407 -0.94 -14.04 3.89
C THR A 407 -1.86 -13.42 4.95
N ALA A 408 -1.29 -12.67 5.88
CA ALA A 408 -2.05 -11.94 6.89
C ALA A 408 -2.74 -10.73 6.25
N ARG A 409 -3.96 -10.41 6.68
CA ARG A 409 -4.71 -9.27 6.16
C ARG A 409 -4.04 -7.94 6.52
N HIS A 410 -3.44 -7.85 7.71
CA HIS A 410 -2.75 -6.63 8.14
C HIS A 410 -1.48 -6.33 7.32
N CYS A 411 -1.01 -7.26 6.48
CA CYS A 411 0.03 -7.00 5.48
C CYS A 411 -0.43 -6.05 4.37
N ARG A 412 -1.75 -5.94 4.13
CA ARG A 412 -2.34 -5.06 3.11
C ARG A 412 -1.74 -5.27 1.72
N ALA A 413 -1.60 -6.53 1.32
CA ALA A 413 -1.19 -6.84 -0.05
C ALA A 413 -2.21 -6.29 -1.05
N GLU A 414 -1.72 -5.81 -2.19
CA GLU A 414 -2.51 -5.17 -3.24
C GLU A 414 -2.30 -5.84 -4.60
N ALA A 415 -3.23 -5.62 -5.53
CA ALA A 415 -3.01 -6.02 -6.91
C ALA A 415 -1.85 -5.19 -7.50
N GLY A 416 -0.92 -5.85 -8.17
CA GLY A 416 0.33 -5.25 -8.66
C GLY A 416 1.55 -5.58 -7.81
N ASP A 417 1.37 -5.97 -6.55
CA ASP A 417 2.47 -6.45 -5.71
C ASP A 417 3.17 -7.67 -6.34
N ILE A 418 4.44 -7.86 -5.99
CA ILE A 418 5.25 -8.97 -6.48
C ILE A 418 5.34 -10.06 -5.42
N VAL A 419 4.93 -11.26 -5.79
CA VAL A 419 5.21 -12.49 -5.04
C VAL A 419 6.50 -13.09 -5.56
N VAL A 420 7.51 -13.19 -4.71
CA VAL A 420 8.76 -13.89 -4.99
C VAL A 420 8.70 -15.30 -4.41
N LEU A 421 8.88 -16.31 -5.26
CA LEU A 421 8.77 -17.72 -4.91
C LEU A 421 10.12 -18.43 -5.06
N GLY A 422 10.40 -19.35 -4.13
CA GLY A 422 11.60 -20.20 -4.13
C GLY A 422 12.88 -19.48 -3.69
N ALA A 423 12.77 -18.26 -3.16
CA ALA A 423 13.89 -17.52 -2.61
C ALA A 423 14.35 -18.14 -1.29
N HIS A 424 15.67 -18.24 -1.12
CA HIS A 424 16.32 -18.42 0.19
C HIS A 424 16.90 -17.08 0.63
N ASP A 425 17.67 -16.46 -0.26
CA ASP A 425 18.16 -15.09 -0.18
C ASP A 425 17.28 -14.20 -1.07
N LEU A 426 16.75 -13.10 -0.53
CA LEU A 426 15.91 -12.15 -1.25
C LEU A 426 16.69 -11.38 -2.33
N ASN A 427 18.01 -11.33 -2.25
CA ASN A 427 18.89 -10.76 -3.27
C ASN A 427 19.22 -11.75 -4.40
N ALA A 428 18.73 -12.99 -4.34
CA ALA A 428 19.01 -14.00 -5.34
C ALA A 428 18.41 -13.63 -6.71
N VAL A 429 19.19 -13.87 -7.76
CA VAL A 429 18.80 -13.59 -9.16
C VAL A 429 17.89 -14.69 -9.72
N GLU A 430 18.08 -15.94 -9.30
CA GLU A 430 17.34 -17.11 -9.79
C GLU A 430 16.10 -17.42 -8.94
N VAL A 431 15.12 -16.52 -8.97
CA VAL A 431 13.84 -16.67 -8.25
C VAL A 431 12.66 -16.52 -9.19
N GLN A 432 11.52 -17.14 -8.86
CA GLN A 432 10.29 -16.92 -9.61
C GLN A 432 9.60 -15.65 -9.08
N ARG A 433 9.06 -14.83 -9.98
CA ARG A 433 8.29 -13.64 -9.64
C ARG A 433 6.93 -13.71 -10.33
N ALA A 434 5.88 -13.43 -9.58
CA ALA A 434 4.52 -13.34 -10.11
C ALA A 434 3.84 -12.10 -9.54
N THR A 435 3.15 -11.34 -10.39
CA THR A 435 2.33 -10.21 -9.92
C THR A 435 1.05 -10.73 -9.29
N VAL A 436 0.63 -10.09 -8.20
CA VAL A 436 -0.70 -10.28 -7.61
C VAL A 436 -1.73 -9.68 -8.55
N LYS A 437 -2.65 -10.50 -9.05
CA LYS A 437 -3.76 -10.06 -9.92
C LYS A 437 -4.95 -9.55 -9.10
N ALA A 438 -5.26 -10.22 -8.01
CA ALA A 438 -6.40 -9.88 -7.15
C ALA A 438 -6.14 -10.31 -5.70
N VAL A 439 -6.80 -9.62 -4.77
CA VAL A 439 -6.69 -9.87 -3.32
C VAL A 439 -8.09 -10.04 -2.73
N TYR A 440 -8.27 -11.11 -1.96
CA TYR A 440 -9.52 -11.45 -1.28
C TYR A 440 -9.24 -11.52 0.22
N SER A 441 -9.68 -10.50 0.96
CA SER A 441 -9.45 -10.39 2.39
C SER A 441 -10.70 -10.74 3.20
N GLN A 442 -10.50 -11.30 4.40
CA GLN A 442 -11.55 -11.32 5.40
C GLN A 442 -11.99 -9.88 5.77
N PRO A 443 -13.25 -9.67 6.20
CA PRO A 443 -13.69 -8.37 6.70
C PRO A 443 -12.90 -7.96 7.94
N TYR A 444 -12.61 -6.66 8.08
CA TYR A 444 -12.01 -6.15 9.31
C TYR A 444 -13.02 -6.27 10.46
N ASP A 445 -12.58 -6.82 11.57
CA ASP A 445 -13.38 -6.99 12.79
C ASP A 445 -13.13 -5.90 13.83
N GLY A 446 -12.10 -5.07 13.66
CA GLY A 446 -11.74 -4.02 14.62
C GLY A 446 -11.19 -4.54 15.95
N SER A 447 -10.97 -5.86 16.10
CA SER A 447 -10.49 -6.45 17.35
C SER A 447 -8.97 -6.42 17.45
N TYR A 448 -8.46 -6.56 18.67
CA TYR A 448 -7.04 -6.72 18.92
C TYR A 448 -6.78 -7.85 19.94
N PRO A 449 -6.06 -8.91 19.57
CA PRO A 449 -5.59 -9.20 18.21
C PRO A 449 -6.74 -9.37 17.21
N PRO A 450 -6.52 -9.19 15.90
CA PRO A 450 -7.58 -9.37 14.92
C PRO A 450 -7.94 -10.85 14.84
N LEU A 451 -9.24 -11.15 14.92
CA LEU A 451 -9.77 -12.50 14.76
C LEU A 451 -9.82 -12.89 13.27
N HIS A 452 -10.01 -11.91 12.39
CA HIS A 452 -10.17 -12.07 10.94
C HIS A 452 -8.95 -11.52 10.18
N ASP A 453 -7.76 -12.07 10.44
CA ASP A 453 -6.49 -11.62 9.89
C ASP A 453 -5.96 -12.52 8.75
N LEU A 454 -6.72 -12.61 7.65
CA LEU A 454 -6.37 -13.49 6.52
C LEU A 454 -6.70 -12.86 5.17
N SER A 455 -5.80 -13.03 4.19
CA SER A 455 -6.01 -12.68 2.78
C SER A 455 -5.53 -13.78 1.84
N LEU A 456 -6.28 -13.99 0.76
CA LEU A 456 -5.95 -14.84 -0.38
C LEU A 456 -5.52 -13.97 -1.55
N LEU A 457 -4.33 -14.22 -2.08
CA LEU A 457 -3.79 -13.55 -3.25
C LEU A 457 -3.90 -14.48 -4.45
N TYR A 458 -4.44 -13.96 -5.55
CA TYR A 458 -4.52 -14.67 -6.82
C TYR A 458 -3.42 -14.18 -7.76
N LEU A 459 -2.54 -15.08 -8.20
CA LEU A 459 -1.41 -14.76 -9.06
C LEU A 459 -1.82 -14.60 -10.53
N SER A 460 -1.26 -13.60 -11.21
CA SER A 460 -1.49 -13.35 -12.64
C SER A 460 -1.03 -14.53 -13.50
N VAL A 461 0.11 -15.13 -13.14
CA VAL A 461 0.72 -16.28 -13.79
C VAL A 461 0.86 -17.41 -12.75
N PRO A 462 0.55 -18.68 -13.08
CA PRO A 462 0.76 -19.77 -12.14
C PRO A 462 2.26 -19.92 -11.81
N ALA A 463 2.54 -20.21 -10.54
CA ALA A 463 3.83 -20.64 -10.07
C ALA A 463 4.27 -21.92 -10.80
N ARG A 464 5.52 -21.98 -11.23
CA ARG A 464 6.08 -23.18 -11.87
C ARG A 464 6.48 -24.15 -10.77
N ILE A 465 5.69 -25.20 -10.62
CA ILE A 465 5.89 -26.19 -9.57
C ILE A 465 7.14 -27.04 -9.85
N GLY A 466 7.99 -27.20 -8.84
CA GLY A 466 9.24 -27.95 -8.89
C GLY A 466 9.83 -28.16 -7.49
N SER A 467 11.12 -28.49 -7.42
CA SER A 467 11.80 -28.79 -6.16
C SER A 467 11.92 -27.58 -5.22
N SER A 468 12.01 -26.36 -5.78
CA SER A 468 12.15 -25.10 -5.04
C SER A 468 10.85 -24.32 -4.84
N VAL A 469 9.80 -24.63 -5.60
CA VAL A 469 8.49 -23.98 -5.52
C VAL A 469 7.41 -25.04 -5.54
N PHE A 470 6.72 -25.24 -4.43
CA PHE A 470 5.76 -26.33 -4.26
C PHE A 470 4.71 -25.99 -3.21
N PRO A 471 3.41 -26.24 -3.44
CA PRO A 471 2.36 -25.83 -2.51
C PRO A 471 2.35 -26.67 -1.23
N VAL A 472 2.04 -26.03 -0.11
CA VAL A 472 1.78 -26.72 1.17
C VAL A 472 0.35 -27.27 1.21
N CYS A 473 0.11 -28.32 2.00
CA CYS A 473 -1.26 -28.73 2.27
C CYS A 473 -1.95 -27.74 3.22
N LEU A 474 -3.24 -27.51 3.04
CA LEU A 474 -4.07 -26.79 4.00
C LEU A 474 -4.56 -27.74 5.10
N SER A 475 -4.64 -27.26 6.34
CA SER A 475 -5.32 -27.99 7.41
C SER A 475 -6.82 -28.16 7.13
N ASP A 476 -7.38 -29.29 7.55
CA ASP A 476 -8.80 -29.60 7.42
C ASP A 476 -9.62 -28.96 8.56
N GLU A 477 -10.96 -28.91 8.43
CA GLU A 477 -11.84 -28.30 9.45
C GLU A 477 -11.80 -29.02 10.80
N ASP A 478 -11.52 -30.32 10.80
CA ASP A 478 -11.39 -31.15 11.99
C ASP A 478 -9.94 -31.24 12.51
N TRP A 479 -9.05 -30.40 11.97
CA TRP A 479 -7.64 -30.36 12.38
C TRP A 479 -7.50 -30.07 13.87
N ARG A 480 -6.83 -30.97 14.57
CA ARG A 480 -6.51 -30.82 15.99
C ARG A 480 -5.12 -30.23 16.14
N PHE A 481 -5.07 -29.01 16.67
CA PHE A 481 -3.81 -28.35 17.02
C PHE A 481 -3.49 -28.66 18.49
N ASP A 482 -2.58 -29.61 18.72
CA ASP A 482 -2.20 -30.07 20.05
C ASP A 482 -0.68 -30.04 20.27
N GLN A 483 -0.27 -30.16 21.54
CA GLN A 483 1.13 -30.06 21.96
C GLN A 483 2.04 -31.19 21.41
N GLY A 484 1.47 -32.24 20.81
CA GLY A 484 2.22 -33.33 20.21
C GLY A 484 2.62 -33.07 18.76
N LEU A 485 2.11 -32.01 18.13
CA LEU A 485 2.48 -31.65 16.76
C LEU A 485 3.88 -31.03 16.71
N SER A 486 4.68 -31.50 15.75
CA SER A 486 5.93 -30.83 15.38
C SER A 486 5.61 -29.70 14.41
N CYS A 487 5.79 -28.46 14.87
CA CYS A 487 5.50 -27.27 14.08
C CYS A 487 6.74 -26.38 13.89
N VAL A 488 6.76 -25.65 12.78
CA VAL A 488 7.84 -24.76 12.37
C VAL A 488 7.24 -23.48 11.83
N THR A 489 7.88 -22.35 12.11
CA THR A 489 7.64 -21.07 11.44
C THR A 489 8.89 -20.64 10.69
N THR A 490 8.71 -19.97 9.55
CA THR A 490 9.79 -19.54 8.67
C THR A 490 9.59 -18.09 8.24
N GLY A 491 10.69 -17.37 7.98
CA GLY A 491 10.60 -15.98 7.58
C GLY A 491 11.94 -15.24 7.40
N TRP A 492 11.87 -14.07 6.77
CA TRP A 492 12.95 -13.11 6.54
C TRP A 492 12.93 -11.93 7.53
N GLY A 493 11.98 -11.93 8.45
CA GLY A 493 11.80 -10.86 9.43
C GLY A 493 13.03 -10.59 10.29
N TYR A 494 13.23 -9.32 10.63
CA TYR A 494 14.25 -8.87 11.57
C TYR A 494 13.64 -7.96 12.64
N ARG A 495 13.99 -8.19 13.91
CA ARG A 495 13.71 -7.29 15.04
C ARG A 495 14.94 -7.11 15.90
N ARG A 496 14.90 -6.14 16.82
CA ARG A 496 15.97 -5.92 17.83
C ARG A 496 16.25 -7.17 18.67
N SER A 497 15.25 -8.01 18.90
CA SER A 497 15.37 -9.28 19.62
C SER A 497 16.09 -10.37 18.84
N THR A 498 16.36 -10.17 17.54
CA THR A 498 17.09 -11.07 16.65
C THR A 498 18.26 -10.35 15.95
N PRO A 499 19.15 -9.64 16.66
CA PRO A 499 20.10 -8.70 16.06
C PRO A 499 21.19 -9.35 15.19
N LYS A 500 21.28 -10.69 15.19
CA LYS A 500 22.27 -11.47 14.43
C LYS A 500 21.71 -12.09 13.15
N VAL A 501 20.44 -11.82 12.84
CA VAL A 501 19.72 -12.37 11.70
C VAL A 501 19.85 -11.38 10.53
N SER A 502 20.22 -11.88 9.35
CA SER A 502 20.15 -11.09 8.13
C SER A 502 18.70 -10.98 7.67
N PRO A 503 18.17 -9.79 7.36
CA PRO A 503 16.80 -9.64 6.85
C PRO A 503 16.62 -10.21 5.43
N ASP A 504 17.71 -10.53 4.72
CA ASP A 504 17.64 -11.02 3.34
C ASP A 504 17.58 -12.56 3.27
N VAL A 505 18.00 -13.25 4.33
CA VAL A 505 18.14 -14.71 4.36
C VAL A 505 16.96 -15.34 5.07
N LEU A 506 16.46 -16.47 4.56
CA LEU A 506 15.34 -17.17 5.17
C LEU A 506 15.77 -17.90 6.44
N TYR A 507 15.07 -17.65 7.55
CA TYR A 507 15.24 -18.35 8.82
C TYR A 507 14.06 -19.26 9.11
N GLN A 508 14.30 -20.23 9.98
CA GLN A 508 13.34 -21.22 10.45
C GLN A 508 13.47 -21.40 11.96
N ALA A 509 12.37 -21.76 12.61
CA ALA A 509 12.33 -22.03 14.02
C ALA A 509 11.30 -23.10 14.37
N GLN A 510 11.71 -24.09 15.15
CA GLN A 510 10.78 -25.06 15.73
C GLN A 510 9.94 -24.37 16.82
N VAL A 511 8.62 -24.52 16.72
CA VAL A 511 7.65 -23.93 17.65
C VAL A 511 6.77 -25.03 18.23
N ASN A 512 6.43 -24.88 19.49
CA ASN A 512 5.58 -25.81 20.23
C ASN A 512 4.18 -25.20 20.32
N PRO A 513 3.15 -25.91 19.86
CA PRO A 513 1.76 -25.57 20.13
C PRO A 513 1.53 -25.41 21.64
N LEU A 514 0.77 -24.39 22.03
CA LEU A 514 0.35 -24.21 23.41
C LEU A 514 -1.10 -24.64 23.58
N SER A 515 -1.46 -25.02 24.81
CA SER A 515 -2.85 -25.31 25.15
C SER A 515 -3.68 -24.04 25.14
N GLU A 516 -4.99 -24.17 24.89
CA GLU A 516 -5.92 -23.04 24.96
C GLU A 516 -5.80 -22.29 26.29
N GLN A 517 -5.73 -23.02 27.41
CA GLN A 517 -5.54 -22.42 28.74
C GLN A 517 -4.28 -21.55 28.81
N ALA A 518 -3.16 -21.99 28.23
CA ALA A 518 -1.93 -21.21 28.21
C ALA A 518 -2.06 -19.96 27.31
N CYS A 519 -2.76 -20.06 26.17
CA CYS A 519 -3.09 -18.91 25.34
C CYS A 519 -3.93 -17.87 26.11
N TRP A 520 -4.95 -18.34 26.83
CA TRP A 520 -5.81 -17.52 27.68
C TRP A 520 -5.05 -16.86 28.83
N THR A 521 -4.09 -17.55 29.45
CA THR A 521 -3.23 -16.94 30.48
C THR A 521 -2.42 -15.77 29.91
N GLY A 522 -1.92 -15.88 28.69
CA GLY A 522 -1.16 -14.81 28.04
C GLY A 522 -2.03 -13.65 27.57
N TRP A 523 -3.13 -13.93 26.87
CA TRP A 523 -3.92 -12.93 26.16
C TRP A 523 -5.22 -12.53 26.88
N GLY A 524 -5.71 -13.30 27.85
CA GLY A 524 -6.96 -13.03 28.54
C GLY A 524 -8.18 -13.14 27.61
N GLN A 525 -9.23 -12.36 27.90
CA GLN A 525 -10.52 -12.40 27.20
C GLN A 525 -10.51 -11.99 25.74
N VAL A 526 -9.38 -11.47 25.23
CA VAL A 526 -9.25 -11.14 23.80
C VAL A 526 -8.80 -12.33 22.95
N PHE A 527 -8.36 -13.43 23.56
CA PHE A 527 -8.04 -14.66 22.82
C PHE A 527 -9.30 -15.43 22.47
N SER A 528 -9.36 -15.94 21.25
CA SER A 528 -10.46 -16.77 20.77
C SER A 528 -9.92 -17.97 20.00
N SER A 529 -10.09 -19.17 20.56
CA SER A 529 -9.73 -20.45 19.92
C SER A 529 -10.55 -20.75 18.66
N ASN A 530 -11.64 -20.02 18.43
CA ASN A 530 -12.44 -20.07 17.22
C ASN A 530 -11.79 -19.34 16.03
N ALA A 531 -10.73 -18.59 16.26
CA ALA A 531 -10.06 -17.81 15.22
C ALA A 531 -8.52 -17.87 15.29
N LEU A 532 -7.95 -18.16 16.46
CA LEU A 532 -6.51 -18.05 16.72
C LEU A 532 -5.93 -19.36 17.25
N LEU A 533 -4.69 -19.63 16.85
CA LEU A 533 -3.77 -20.60 17.44
C LEU A 533 -2.68 -19.85 18.20
N CYS A 534 -2.03 -20.51 19.18
CA CYS A 534 -0.87 -19.90 19.82
C CYS A 534 0.31 -20.86 20.05
N THR A 535 1.51 -20.31 20.01
CA THR A 535 2.79 -21.00 20.30
C THR A 535 3.61 -20.16 21.30
N GLN A 536 4.85 -20.56 21.59
CA GLN A 536 5.71 -19.77 22.49
C GLN A 536 5.88 -18.33 22.01
N SER A 537 5.99 -17.42 22.96
CA SER A 537 6.12 -15.97 22.78
C SER A 537 7.27 -15.54 21.87
N ALA A 538 8.39 -16.27 21.89
CA ALA A 538 9.57 -15.98 21.04
C ALA A 538 9.28 -16.09 19.54
N ALA A 539 8.26 -16.86 19.15
CA ALA A 539 7.84 -17.00 17.76
C ALA A 539 6.99 -15.83 17.25
N SER A 540 6.66 -14.84 18.09
CA SER A 540 5.71 -13.79 17.69
C SER A 540 6.29 -12.89 16.60
N SER A 541 5.41 -12.35 15.75
CA SER A 541 5.76 -11.33 14.75
C SER A 541 6.47 -10.11 15.35
N SER A 542 6.24 -9.83 16.64
CA SER A 542 6.91 -8.75 17.37
C SER A 542 8.35 -9.07 17.80
N CYS A 543 8.70 -10.35 17.87
CA CYS A 543 10.03 -10.85 18.17
C CYS A 543 10.84 -11.26 16.93
N LEU A 544 10.16 -11.78 15.89
CA LEU A 544 10.79 -12.24 14.65
C LEU A 544 10.71 -11.23 13.51
N GLY A 545 9.64 -10.45 13.41
CA GLY A 545 9.52 -9.38 12.41
C GLY A 545 8.96 -9.80 11.05
N ASP A 546 8.33 -10.97 10.94
CA ASP A 546 7.78 -11.44 9.68
C ASP A 546 6.27 -11.73 9.77
N ALA A 547 5.48 -10.72 9.46
CA ALA A 547 4.03 -10.84 9.38
C ALA A 547 3.61 -11.71 8.18
N GLY A 548 2.56 -12.51 8.33
CA GLY A 548 2.12 -13.41 7.26
C GLY A 548 2.95 -14.70 7.14
N ALA A 549 3.96 -14.90 7.97
CA ALA A 549 4.75 -16.13 8.04
C ALA A 549 3.88 -17.38 8.33
N PRO A 550 4.20 -18.55 7.73
CA PRO A 550 3.42 -19.76 7.94
C PRO A 550 3.70 -20.42 9.29
N LEU A 551 2.65 -20.99 9.88
CA LEU A 551 2.77 -22.03 10.91
C LEU A 551 2.55 -23.40 10.27
N LEU A 552 3.65 -24.12 10.06
CA LEU A 552 3.70 -25.40 9.35
C LEU A 552 3.78 -26.53 10.36
N CYS A 553 2.82 -27.46 10.35
CA CYS A 553 2.83 -28.61 11.24
C CYS A 553 2.91 -29.92 10.45
N GLN A 554 3.76 -30.83 10.90
CA GLN A 554 3.98 -32.09 10.21
C GLN A 554 3.03 -33.18 10.73
N LYS A 555 2.37 -33.88 9.80
CA LYS A 555 1.53 -35.06 10.10
C LYS A 555 1.72 -36.11 9.01
N ASN A 556 2.02 -37.35 9.40
CA ASN A 556 2.26 -38.48 8.49
C ASN A 556 3.28 -38.18 7.37
N GLY A 557 4.36 -37.46 7.71
CA GLY A 557 5.42 -37.11 6.76
C GLY A 557 5.08 -36.01 5.76
N ARG A 558 3.95 -35.29 5.92
CA ARG A 558 3.57 -34.11 5.12
C ARG A 558 3.43 -32.87 6.00
N TYR A 559 3.74 -31.72 5.43
CA TYR A 559 3.51 -30.41 6.06
C TYR A 559 2.13 -29.86 5.73
N TYR A 560 1.44 -29.40 6.77
CA TYR A 560 0.16 -28.73 6.69
C TYR A 560 0.31 -27.31 7.23
N LEU A 561 -0.28 -26.34 6.54
CA LEU A 561 -0.43 -24.98 7.01
C LEU A 561 -1.55 -24.94 8.04
N ALA A 562 -1.17 -24.86 9.31
CA ALA A 562 -2.09 -24.78 10.43
C ALA A 562 -2.54 -23.33 10.68
N GLY A 563 -1.64 -22.37 10.44
CA GLY A 563 -1.91 -20.96 10.67
C GLY A 563 -1.04 -20.01 9.87
N ILE A 564 -1.43 -18.74 9.89
CA ILE A 564 -0.66 -17.61 9.35
C ILE A 564 -0.36 -16.65 10.51
N MET A 565 0.88 -16.17 10.61
CA MET A 565 1.32 -15.28 11.68
C MET A 565 0.46 -14.01 11.70
N ALA A 566 -0.32 -13.86 12.77
CA ALA A 566 -1.27 -12.77 12.92
C ALA A 566 -0.60 -11.52 13.53
N LEU A 567 -1.32 -10.40 13.48
CA LEU A 567 -0.90 -9.18 14.15
C LEU A 567 -0.80 -9.39 15.67
N GLY A 568 0.43 -9.44 16.17
CA GLY A 568 0.75 -9.58 17.57
C GLY A 568 0.97 -8.25 18.28
N LEU A 569 1.73 -8.28 19.38
CA LEU A 569 2.10 -7.06 20.11
C LEU A 569 3.02 -6.15 19.31
N LYS A 570 3.05 -4.85 19.63
CA LYS A 570 4.03 -3.92 19.04
C LYS A 570 5.48 -4.19 19.46
N ARG A 571 5.68 -4.83 20.62
CA ARG A 571 6.99 -5.14 21.17
C ARG A 571 7.06 -6.61 21.52
N CYS A 572 8.26 -7.18 21.38
CA CYS A 572 8.55 -8.53 21.84
C CYS A 572 8.31 -8.61 23.36
N ASP A 573 7.53 -9.61 23.79
CA ASP A 573 7.13 -9.79 25.19
C ASP A 573 7.18 -11.29 25.52
N GLN A 574 7.97 -11.66 26.54
CA GLN A 574 8.17 -13.06 26.91
C GLN A 574 6.91 -13.73 27.47
N GLN A 575 5.94 -12.97 27.96
CA GLN A 575 4.73 -13.47 28.61
C GLN A 575 3.54 -13.59 27.64
N LYS A 576 3.70 -13.12 26.39
CA LYS A 576 2.60 -13.01 25.43
C LYS A 576 2.83 -14.00 24.29
N PRO A 577 2.11 -15.14 24.29
CA PRO A 577 2.23 -16.16 23.25
C PRO A 577 2.15 -15.58 21.84
N ALA A 578 2.91 -16.15 20.91
CA ALA A 578 2.76 -15.86 19.50
C ALA A 578 1.39 -16.35 19.03
N ILE A 579 0.73 -15.58 18.18
CA ILE A 579 -0.61 -15.89 17.70
C ILE A 579 -0.62 -16.01 16.18
N PHE A 580 -1.43 -16.96 15.71
CA PHE A 580 -1.60 -17.25 14.30
C PHE A 580 -3.08 -17.36 13.99
N THR A 581 -3.52 -16.86 12.85
CA THR A 581 -4.88 -17.08 12.34
C THR A 581 -5.08 -18.58 12.09
N ASN A 582 -6.11 -19.17 12.70
CA ASN A 582 -6.38 -20.60 12.66
C ASN A 582 -7.03 -21.02 11.33
N LEU A 583 -6.27 -21.60 10.41
CA LEU A 583 -6.78 -21.88 9.06
C LEU A 583 -7.91 -22.91 9.01
N SER A 584 -7.95 -23.87 9.95
CA SER A 584 -9.06 -24.83 10.04
C SER A 584 -10.42 -24.15 10.20
N ARG A 585 -10.46 -22.96 10.82
CA ARG A 585 -11.66 -22.16 11.04
C ARG A 585 -12.08 -21.33 9.84
N PHE A 586 -11.13 -21.08 8.92
CA PHE A 586 -11.35 -20.34 7.68
C PHE A 586 -11.42 -21.25 6.44
N ARG A 587 -11.34 -22.58 6.61
CA ARG A 587 -11.28 -23.54 5.51
C ARG A 587 -12.42 -23.38 4.51
N SER A 588 -13.66 -23.36 5.00
CA SER A 588 -14.86 -23.10 4.20
C SER A 588 -14.85 -21.78 3.44
N TRP A 589 -14.17 -20.74 3.94
CA TRP A 589 -14.01 -19.48 3.22
C TRP A 589 -12.94 -19.59 2.13
N ILE A 590 -11.81 -20.25 2.44
CA ILE A 590 -10.71 -20.46 1.50
C ILE A 590 -11.22 -21.25 0.28
N ASP A 591 -11.85 -22.40 0.50
CA ASP A 591 -12.34 -23.27 -0.57
C ASP A 591 -13.35 -22.56 -1.47
N ARG A 592 -14.29 -21.82 -0.88
CA ARG A 592 -15.32 -21.07 -1.62
C ARG A 592 -14.71 -19.97 -2.47
N THR A 593 -13.74 -19.24 -1.92
CA THR A 593 -13.04 -18.17 -2.64
C THR A 593 -12.24 -18.74 -3.81
N MET A 594 -11.50 -19.83 -3.60
CA MET A 594 -10.74 -20.50 -4.65
C MET A 594 -11.63 -21.14 -5.72
N THR A 595 -12.83 -21.61 -5.37
CA THR A 595 -13.77 -22.24 -6.32
C THR A 595 -14.52 -21.22 -7.16
N ASN A 596 -14.99 -20.13 -6.57
CA ASN A 596 -15.77 -19.11 -7.28
C ASN A 596 -14.96 -18.37 -8.35
N GLU A 597 -13.65 -18.26 -8.16
CA GLU A 597 -12.73 -17.56 -9.06
C GLU A 597 -11.95 -18.52 -10.00
N GLY A 598 -12.14 -19.83 -9.82
CA GLY A 598 -11.41 -20.90 -10.53
C GLY A 598 -12.11 -21.44 -11.77
N PHE A 599 -13.22 -20.84 -12.23
CA PHE A 599 -14.00 -21.25 -13.40
C PHE A 599 -14.25 -20.12 -14.39
#